data_AF-A0A7Z9IFE5-F1
#
_entry.id   AF-A0A7Z9IFE5-F1
#
_cell.length_a   1.000
_cell.length_b   1.000
_cell.length_c   1.000
_cell.angle_alpha   90.00
_cell.angle_beta   90.00
_cell.angle_gamma   90.00
#
_symmetry.space_group_name_H-M   'P 1'
#
loop_
_entity.id
_entity.type
_entity.pdbx_description
1 polymer ?
#
loop_
_entity_poly.entity_id
_entity_poly.type
_entity_poly.pdbx_seq_one_letter_code
_entity_poly.pdbx_strand_id
1 'polypeptide(L)'
;MLNFQNNTNTILQFSRYLNVEQPMYDNATISISVSGDPWTTVWSNPNTITDSQWETVSYDISNRADMQSNVQIRWTMGTTDSAWRYSGWNIDDVQILTVSGNGVVGDVTCDGVVNVTDILSVVSAWGPCAGVCPEDIVPDGVIDVSDLLKVIANW
;
A
#
# COMPACT_ATOMS: atom_id res chain seq x y z
N MET A 1 -1.68 -12.83 -4.93
CA MET A 1 -1.01 -11.64 -5.48
C MET A 1 -1.69 -10.43 -4.86
N LEU A 2 -0.92 -9.41 -4.48
CA LEU A 2 -1.47 -8.19 -3.88
C LEU A 2 -2.04 -7.29 -4.98
N ASN A 3 -3.20 -6.69 -4.74
CA ASN A 3 -3.89 -5.81 -5.68
C ASN A 3 -3.92 -4.39 -5.09
N PHE A 4 -3.31 -3.46 -5.81
CA PHE A 4 -3.23 -2.03 -5.51
C PHE A 4 -3.79 -1.19 -6.65
N GLN A 5 -4.68 -1.77 -7.46
CA GLN A 5 -5.46 -1.03 -8.43
C GLN A 5 -6.25 0.05 -7.68
N ASN A 6 -6.16 1.30 -8.14
CA ASN A 6 -6.74 2.48 -7.48
C ASN A 6 -6.12 2.81 -6.12
N ASN A 7 -4.93 2.31 -5.79
CA ASN A 7 -4.14 2.74 -4.63
C ASN A 7 -2.90 3.52 -5.08
N THR A 8 -2.52 4.50 -4.27
CA THR A 8 -1.31 5.31 -4.42
C THR A 8 -0.53 5.38 -3.11
N ASN A 9 0.72 5.87 -3.16
CA ASN A 9 1.58 6.02 -1.99
C ASN A 9 1.72 4.71 -1.19
N THR A 10 1.93 3.60 -1.90
CA THR A 10 2.05 2.27 -1.31
C THR A 10 3.35 2.12 -0.52
N ILE A 11 3.24 1.84 0.78
CA ILE A 11 4.35 1.62 1.72
C ILE A 11 4.28 0.19 2.27
N LEU A 12 5.39 -0.53 2.22
CA LEU A 12 5.59 -1.77 2.98
C LEU A 12 6.07 -1.41 4.39
N GLN A 13 5.37 -1.87 5.43
CA GLN A 13 5.75 -1.70 6.83
C GLN A 13 5.74 -3.05 7.54
N PHE A 14 6.70 -3.31 8.43
CA PHE A 14 6.73 -4.52 9.25
C PHE A 14 7.68 -4.38 10.45
N SER A 15 7.55 -5.27 11.42
CA SER A 15 8.47 -5.44 12.56
C SER A 15 9.63 -6.35 12.14
N ARG A 16 10.86 -5.84 12.26
CA ARG A 16 12.10 -6.54 11.89
C ARG A 16 12.93 -6.87 13.13
N TYR A 17 13.43 -8.10 13.19
CA TYR A 17 14.62 -8.43 13.99
C TYR A 17 15.60 -9.15 13.06
N LEU A 18 16.64 -8.44 12.62
CA LEU A 18 17.60 -8.94 11.64
C LEU A 18 19.01 -8.95 12.23
N ASN A 19 19.67 -10.10 12.10
CA ASN A 19 21.11 -10.20 12.30
C ASN A 19 21.75 -10.76 11.03
N VAL A 20 22.67 -10.01 10.43
CA VAL A 20 23.33 -10.36 9.16
C VAL A 20 24.69 -9.70 9.08
N GLU A 21 25.68 -10.39 8.50
CA GLU A 21 26.99 -9.80 8.23
C GLU A 21 26.92 -8.70 7.15
N GLN A 22 27.99 -7.93 6.98
CA GLN A 22 28.12 -6.96 5.90
C GLN A 22 27.88 -7.60 4.51
N PRO A 23 27.33 -6.83 3.55
CA PRO A 23 26.86 -7.34 2.26
C PRO A 23 27.96 -7.95 1.37
N MET A 24 29.24 -7.78 1.71
CA MET A 24 30.34 -8.47 1.04
C MET A 24 30.32 -9.99 1.26
N TYR A 25 29.71 -10.47 2.35
CA TYR A 25 29.68 -11.87 2.74
C TYR A 25 28.25 -12.41 2.77
N ASP A 26 27.36 -11.75 3.54
CA ASP A 26 25.97 -12.16 3.69
C ASP A 26 25.01 -11.07 3.20
N ASN A 27 24.07 -11.48 2.36
CA ASN A 27 23.11 -10.55 1.75
C ASN A 27 21.70 -10.81 2.27
N ALA A 28 21.06 -9.81 2.83
CA ALA A 28 19.65 -9.79 3.18
C ALA A 28 18.95 -8.75 2.31
N THR A 29 17.92 -9.14 1.56
CA THR A 29 17.23 -8.25 0.63
C THR A 29 15.72 -8.32 0.74
N ILE A 30 15.07 -7.23 0.35
CA ILE A 30 13.64 -7.16 0.06
C ILE A 30 13.51 -6.86 -1.43
N SER A 31 12.65 -7.59 -2.14
CA SER A 31 12.42 -7.38 -3.57
C SER A 31 10.94 -7.36 -3.91
N ILE A 32 10.62 -6.68 -5.00
CA ILE A 32 9.27 -6.56 -5.56
C ILE A 32 9.23 -7.09 -7.00
N SER A 33 8.14 -7.75 -7.36
CA SER A 33 7.81 -8.13 -8.74
C SER A 33 6.36 -7.70 -9.03
N VAL A 34 6.13 -7.25 -10.27
CA VAL A 34 4.84 -6.73 -10.73
C VAL A 34 4.49 -7.48 -12.00
N SER A 35 3.31 -8.08 -12.05
CA SER A 35 2.78 -8.71 -13.27
C SER A 35 3.71 -9.75 -13.93
N GLY A 36 4.56 -10.41 -13.14
CA GLY A 36 5.51 -11.41 -13.62
C GLY A 36 6.88 -10.85 -14.06
N ASP A 37 7.12 -9.56 -13.88
CA ASP A 37 8.41 -8.93 -14.16
C ASP A 37 9.54 -9.52 -13.30
N PRO A 38 10.81 -9.42 -13.76
CA PRO A 38 11.96 -9.75 -12.92
C PRO A 38 11.92 -9.00 -11.58
N TRP A 39 12.31 -9.72 -10.53
CA TRP A 39 12.42 -9.15 -9.18
C TRP A 39 13.38 -7.96 -9.16
N THR A 40 12.93 -6.86 -8.55
CA THR A 40 13.76 -5.67 -8.34
C THR A 40 13.95 -5.44 -6.85
N THR A 41 15.18 -5.16 -6.44
CA THR A 41 15.53 -4.90 -5.04
C THR A 41 14.94 -3.57 -4.57
N VAL A 42 14.21 -3.60 -3.46
CA VAL A 42 13.69 -2.43 -2.73
C VAL A 42 14.68 -2.00 -1.65
N TRP A 43 15.28 -2.98 -0.97
CA TRP A 43 16.25 -2.74 0.09
C TRP A 43 17.25 -3.89 0.18
N SER A 44 18.48 -3.59 0.60
CA SER A 44 19.50 -4.56 1.00
C SER A 44 20.25 -4.07 2.23
N ASN A 45 20.79 -4.99 3.04
CA ASN A 45 21.62 -4.63 4.19
C ASN A 45 22.83 -3.79 3.74
N PRO A 46 23.00 -2.55 4.23
CA PRO A 46 24.10 -1.69 3.81
C PRO A 46 25.42 -2.04 4.50
N ASN A 47 25.34 -2.73 5.64
CA ASN A 47 26.43 -3.12 6.51
C ASN A 47 25.99 -4.32 7.37
N THR A 48 26.84 -4.73 8.31
CA THR A 48 26.45 -5.69 9.35
C THR A 48 25.32 -5.11 10.20
N ILE A 49 24.22 -5.84 10.32
CA ILE A 49 23.10 -5.47 11.20
C ILE A 49 23.06 -6.48 12.34
N THR A 50 22.92 -5.98 13.57
CA THR A 50 22.81 -6.79 14.80
C THR A 50 21.72 -6.21 15.69
N ASP A 51 20.48 -6.20 15.19
CA ASP A 51 19.32 -5.78 15.96
C ASP A 51 19.29 -6.54 17.32
N SER A 52 19.05 -5.79 18.40
CA SER A 52 18.93 -6.32 19.76
C SER A 52 17.50 -6.23 20.31
N GLN A 53 16.56 -5.76 19.49
CA GLN A 53 15.14 -5.60 19.76
C GLN A 53 14.39 -5.57 18.42
N TRP A 54 13.06 -5.70 18.46
CA TRP A 54 12.22 -5.52 17.27
C TRP A 54 12.22 -4.05 16.85
N GLU A 55 12.47 -3.80 15.57
CA GLU A 55 12.48 -2.48 14.93
C GLU A 55 11.37 -2.40 13.88
N THR A 56 10.46 -1.43 13.98
CA THR A 56 9.47 -1.19 12.93
C THR A 56 10.13 -0.44 11.78
N VAL A 57 10.15 -1.05 10.59
CA VAL A 57 10.75 -0.47 9.37
C VAL A 57 9.69 -0.21 8.33
N SER A 58 9.95 0.76 7.44
CA SER A 58 9.05 1.11 6.34
C SER A 58 9.83 1.39 5.06
N TYR A 59 9.31 0.88 3.95
CA TYR A 59 9.91 1.01 2.63
C TYR A 59 8.87 1.49 1.62
N ASP A 60 9.16 2.60 0.96
CA ASP A 60 8.35 3.08 -0.15
C ASP A 60 8.50 2.14 -1.36
N ILE A 61 7.37 1.60 -1.80
CA ILE A 61 7.26 0.74 -2.97
C ILE A 61 6.30 1.32 -4.02
N SER A 62 5.84 2.56 -3.83
CA SER A 62 4.83 3.23 -4.65
C SER A 62 5.21 3.28 -6.13
N ASN A 63 6.48 3.55 -6.43
CA ASN A 63 7.02 3.63 -7.80
C ASN A 63 6.81 2.36 -8.65
N ARG A 64 6.51 1.23 -8.01
CA ARG A 64 6.30 -0.07 -8.66
C ARG A 64 4.95 -0.67 -8.30
N ALA A 65 4.42 -0.41 -7.11
CA ALA A 65 3.21 -1.04 -6.61
C ALA A 65 1.95 -0.25 -6.95
N ASP A 66 2.03 1.08 -7.07
CA ASP A 66 0.84 1.92 -7.28
C ASP A 66 0.13 1.57 -8.59
N MET A 67 -1.21 1.53 -8.53
CA MET A 67 -2.10 1.19 -9.64
C MET A 67 -1.87 -0.21 -10.26
N GLN A 68 -1.15 -1.11 -9.59
CA GLN A 68 -0.88 -2.46 -10.08
C GLN A 68 -1.80 -3.49 -9.45
N SER A 69 -2.36 -4.39 -10.26
CA SER A 69 -3.28 -5.43 -9.78
C SER A 69 -2.59 -6.74 -9.38
N ASN A 70 -1.28 -6.83 -9.60
CA ASN A 70 -0.54 -8.08 -9.49
C ASN A 70 0.87 -7.87 -8.90
N VAL A 71 0.94 -7.62 -7.60
CA VAL A 71 2.21 -7.33 -6.90
C VAL A 71 2.63 -8.48 -5.98
N GLN A 72 3.93 -8.74 -5.97
CA GLN A 72 4.61 -9.72 -5.14
C GLN A 72 5.77 -9.06 -4.41
N ILE A 73 5.90 -9.37 -3.12
CA ILE A 73 7.02 -8.94 -2.28
C ILE A 73 7.69 -10.19 -1.73
N ARG A 74 9.02 -10.18 -1.64
CA ARG A 74 9.78 -11.24 -0.99
C ARG A 74 10.88 -10.67 -0.11
N TRP A 75 11.14 -11.37 0.97
CA TRP A 75 12.38 -11.26 1.74
C TRP A 75 13.29 -12.40 1.29
N THR A 76 14.59 -12.12 1.18
CA THR A 76 15.57 -13.11 0.77
C THR A 76 16.77 -13.03 1.69
N MET A 77 17.16 -14.20 2.20
CA MET A 77 18.53 -14.43 2.66
C MET A 77 19.30 -14.97 1.46
N GLY A 78 20.24 -14.18 0.96
CA GLY A 78 21.12 -14.54 -0.15
C GLY A 78 22.14 -15.59 0.25
N THR A 79 23.11 -15.83 -0.63
CA THR A 79 24.23 -16.72 -0.32
C THR A 79 24.97 -16.18 0.91
N THR A 80 25.16 -17.05 1.89
CA THR A 80 26.01 -16.78 3.05
C THR A 80 27.38 -17.41 2.85
N ASP A 81 28.39 -16.87 3.49
CA ASP A 81 29.69 -17.52 3.53
C ASP A 81 29.72 -18.67 4.57
N SER A 82 30.91 -19.22 4.83
CA SER A 82 31.07 -20.35 5.76
C SER A 82 31.39 -19.95 7.21
N ALA A 83 31.59 -18.66 7.49
CA ALA A 83 31.94 -18.10 8.78
C ALA A 83 30.79 -17.22 9.31
N TRP A 84 30.97 -16.60 10.49
CA TRP A 84 30.10 -15.56 11.08
C TRP A 84 28.59 -15.68 10.80
N ARG A 85 27.99 -16.82 11.16
CA ARG A 85 26.55 -17.06 10.94
C ARG A 85 25.71 -16.30 11.94
N TYR A 86 24.87 -15.42 11.43
CA TYR A 86 23.85 -14.71 12.20
C TYR A 86 22.47 -15.37 12.04
N SER A 87 21.48 -14.92 12.82
CA SER A 87 20.13 -15.50 12.81
C SER A 87 19.33 -15.22 11.53
N GLY A 88 19.76 -14.26 10.71
CA GLY A 88 19.02 -13.84 9.52
C GLY A 88 17.73 -13.08 9.87
N TRP A 89 16.73 -13.21 8.99
CA TRP A 89 15.44 -12.52 9.09
C TRP A 89 14.53 -13.14 10.14
N ASN A 90 14.01 -12.31 11.05
CA ASN A 90 12.76 -12.53 11.74
C ASN A 90 11.82 -11.37 11.41
N ILE A 91 10.57 -11.68 11.07
CA ILE A 91 9.60 -10.75 10.49
C ILE A 91 8.26 -10.97 11.17
N ASP A 92 7.63 -9.89 11.61
CA ASP A 92 6.28 -9.91 12.18
C ASP A 92 5.51 -8.63 11.77
N ASP A 93 4.21 -8.59 12.06
CA ASP A 93 3.33 -7.42 11.85
C ASP A 93 3.39 -6.82 10.42
N VAL A 94 3.41 -7.68 9.39
CA VAL A 94 3.51 -7.22 8.00
C VAL A 94 2.24 -6.48 7.59
N GLN A 95 2.42 -5.23 7.17
CA GLN A 95 1.36 -4.33 6.71
C GLN A 95 1.74 -3.71 5.37
N ILE A 96 0.73 -3.48 4.53
CA ILE A 96 0.83 -2.59 3.38
C ILE A 96 -0.07 -1.40 3.64
N LEU A 97 0.53 -0.22 3.72
CA LEU A 97 -0.18 1.04 3.88
C LEU A 97 -0.35 1.65 2.49
N THR A 98 -1.56 2.07 2.16
CA THR A 98 -1.83 2.76 0.90
C THR A 98 -2.72 3.96 1.16
N VAL A 99 -2.66 4.92 0.26
CA VAL A 99 -3.75 5.88 0.08
C VAL A 99 -4.66 5.26 -0.97
N SER A 100 -5.88 4.90 -0.59
CA SER A 100 -6.91 4.62 -1.59
C SER A 100 -7.08 5.88 -2.44
N GLY A 101 -6.81 5.77 -3.73
CA GLY A 101 -7.16 6.77 -4.73
C GLY A 101 -8.67 6.91 -4.92
N ASN A 102 -9.47 6.18 -4.14
CA ASN A 102 -10.89 6.45 -3.94
C ASN A 102 -11.02 7.76 -3.13
N GLY A 103 -11.59 8.85 -3.62
CA GLY A 103 -12.39 8.96 -4.83
C GLY A 103 -11.65 9.61 -5.98
N VAL A 104 -11.89 9.08 -7.19
CA VAL A 104 -12.21 10.01 -8.28
C VAL A 104 -13.30 10.90 -7.71
N VAL A 105 -13.07 12.20 -7.62
CA VAL A 105 -14.07 13.11 -7.03
C VAL A 105 -15.37 12.85 -7.79
N GLY A 106 -16.44 12.44 -7.10
CA GLY A 106 -17.69 12.06 -7.76
C GLY A 106 -17.95 10.56 -7.95
N ASP A 107 -16.96 9.67 -7.80
CA ASP A 107 -17.16 8.21 -7.79
C ASP A 107 -17.48 7.77 -6.35
N VAL A 108 -18.76 7.86 -5.97
CA VAL A 108 -19.23 7.52 -4.63
C VAL A 108 -19.45 6.02 -4.47
N THR A 109 -19.64 5.30 -5.60
CA THR A 109 -19.82 3.85 -5.59
C THR A 109 -18.49 3.08 -5.54
N CYS A 110 -17.37 3.79 -5.72
CA CYS A 110 -16.00 3.26 -5.74
C CYS A 110 -15.81 2.19 -6.83
N ASP A 111 -16.52 2.31 -7.96
CA ASP A 111 -16.41 1.36 -9.09
C ASP A 111 -15.32 1.76 -10.11
N GLY A 112 -14.71 2.93 -9.91
CA GLY A 112 -13.64 3.49 -10.73
C GLY A 112 -14.13 4.37 -11.88
N VAL A 113 -15.43 4.63 -12.01
CA VAL A 113 -16.03 5.43 -13.09
C VAL A 113 -17.11 6.36 -12.56
N VAL A 114 -16.92 7.67 -12.66
CA VAL A 114 -18.01 8.63 -12.38
C VAL A 114 -19.09 8.48 -13.45
N ASN A 115 -20.27 7.99 -13.07
CA ASN A 115 -21.38 7.79 -13.97
C ASN A 115 -22.75 7.91 -13.30
N VAL A 116 -23.81 7.44 -13.98
CA VAL A 116 -25.18 7.53 -13.47
C VAL A 116 -25.38 6.75 -12.17
N THR A 117 -24.60 5.69 -11.91
CA THR A 117 -24.68 4.93 -10.66
C THR A 117 -24.29 5.76 -9.45
N ASP A 118 -23.31 6.65 -9.60
CA ASP A 118 -22.90 7.59 -8.55
C ASP A 118 -23.96 8.64 -8.26
N ILE A 119 -24.56 9.19 -9.32
CA ILE A 119 -25.69 10.12 -9.19
C ILE A 119 -26.84 9.46 -8.43
N LEU A 120 -27.18 8.22 -8.80
CA LEU A 120 -28.27 7.49 -8.16
C LEU A 120 -27.96 7.15 -6.69
N SER A 121 -26.69 6.86 -6.36
CA SER A 121 -26.26 6.64 -4.97
C SER A 121 -26.48 7.89 -4.12
N VAL A 122 -26.00 9.07 -4.56
CA VAL A 122 -26.25 10.35 -3.87
C VAL A 122 -27.74 10.66 -3.72
N VAL A 123 -28.51 10.55 -4.81
CA VAL A 123 -29.97 10.81 -4.79
C VAL A 123 -30.71 9.84 -3.88
N SER A 124 -30.26 8.59 -3.75
CA SER A 124 -30.89 7.59 -2.90
C SER A 124 -30.63 7.79 -1.40
N ALA A 125 -29.50 8.43 -1.05
CA ALA A 125 -29.06 8.64 0.33
C ALA A 125 -29.37 10.05 0.86
N TRP A 126 -30.14 10.86 0.11
CA TRP A 126 -30.42 12.27 0.39
C TRP A 126 -30.87 12.54 1.83
N GLY A 127 -30.21 13.48 2.51
CA GLY A 127 -30.52 13.87 3.89
C GLY A 127 -29.33 13.74 4.85
N PRO A 128 -29.59 13.76 6.17
CA PRO A 128 -28.52 13.74 7.17
C PRO A 128 -27.68 12.46 7.12
N CYS A 129 -26.36 12.61 7.11
CA CYS A 129 -25.40 11.51 7.26
C CYS A 129 -24.89 11.47 8.71
N ALA A 130 -25.21 10.39 9.44
CA ALA A 130 -24.66 10.16 10.77
C ALA A 130 -23.43 9.22 10.69
N GLY A 131 -22.26 9.76 10.36
CA GLY A 131 -21.01 8.99 10.32
C GLY A 131 -20.21 9.22 9.03
N VAL A 132 -19.67 8.13 8.47
CA VAL A 132 -18.95 8.17 7.19
C VAL A 132 -19.92 7.68 6.10
N CYS A 133 -20.33 8.58 5.21
CA CYS A 133 -21.13 8.24 4.03
C CYS A 133 -20.30 8.53 2.77
N PRO A 134 -20.11 7.56 1.86
CA PRO A 134 -19.46 7.81 0.57
C PRO A 134 -20.13 8.92 -0.24
N GLU A 135 -21.44 9.10 -0.06
CA GLU A 135 -22.26 10.10 -0.73
C GLU A 135 -22.13 11.53 -0.17
N ASP A 136 -21.57 11.70 1.03
CA ASP A 136 -21.25 13.01 1.64
C ASP A 136 -19.84 13.44 1.18
N ILE A 137 -19.75 13.83 -0.09
CA ILE A 137 -18.51 14.19 -0.80
C ILE A 137 -18.02 15.57 -0.37
N VAL A 138 -18.95 16.45 0.06
CA VAL A 138 -18.68 17.74 0.70
C VAL A 138 -18.92 17.55 2.19
N PRO A 139 -17.93 17.07 2.97
CA PRO A 139 -18.12 16.53 4.32
C PRO A 139 -18.65 17.57 5.32
N ASP A 140 -19.97 17.75 5.33
CA ASP A 140 -20.71 18.67 6.18
C ASP A 140 -21.81 17.96 6.98
N GLY A 141 -21.93 16.64 6.80
CA GLY A 141 -22.89 15.78 7.49
C GLY A 141 -24.27 15.75 6.84
N VAL A 142 -24.43 16.30 5.64
CA VAL A 142 -25.70 16.31 4.90
C VAL A 142 -25.44 15.94 3.44
N ILE A 143 -26.08 14.88 2.96
CA ILE A 143 -26.06 14.50 1.55
C ILE A 143 -27.11 15.35 0.83
N ASP A 144 -26.65 16.33 0.03
CA ASP A 144 -27.52 17.26 -0.69
C ASP A 144 -27.03 17.64 -2.11
N VAL A 145 -27.50 18.79 -2.61
CA VAL A 145 -27.15 19.28 -3.94
C VAL A 145 -25.65 19.54 -4.06
N SER A 146 -24.97 19.90 -2.97
CA SER A 146 -23.53 20.17 -2.98
C SER A 146 -22.72 18.92 -3.33
N ASP A 147 -23.10 17.75 -2.81
CA ASP A 147 -22.50 16.46 -3.16
C ASP A 147 -22.86 16.03 -4.58
N LEU A 148 -24.13 16.19 -4.96
CA LEU A 148 -24.57 15.87 -6.32
C LEU A 148 -23.79 16.67 -7.36
N LEU A 149 -23.52 17.95 -7.09
CA LEU A 149 -22.72 18.80 -7.97
C LEU A 149 -21.25 18.34 -8.03
N LYS A 150 -20.71 17.71 -6.99
CA LYS A 150 -19.38 17.07 -7.06
C LYS A 150 -19.37 15.88 -8.00
N VAL A 151 -20.41 15.05 -8.02
CA VAL A 151 -20.53 13.95 -8.99
C VAL A 151 -20.62 14.49 -10.42
N ILE A 152 -21.56 15.41 -10.68
CA ILE A 152 -21.79 15.95 -12.03
C ILE A 152 -20.57 16.71 -12.57
N ALA A 153 -19.83 17.42 -11.72
CA ALA A 153 -18.67 18.18 -12.15
C ALA A 153 -17.47 17.31 -12.59
N ASN A 154 -17.51 16.01 -12.29
CA ASN A 154 -16.43 15.07 -12.56
C ASN A 154 -16.87 13.85 -13.38
N TRP A 155 -18.04 13.93 -14.02
CA TRP A 155 -18.57 12.93 -14.95
C TRP A 155 -17.85 12.97 -16.31
#